data_AF-A0A7R8XKG9-F1
#
_entry.id   AF-A0A7R8XKG9-F1
#
_cell.length_a   1.000
_cell.length_b   1.000
_cell.length_c   1.000
_cell.angle_alpha   90.00
_cell.angle_beta   90.00
_cell.angle_gamma   90.00
#
_symmetry.space_group_name_H-M   'P 1'
#
loop_
_entity.id
_entity.type
_entity.pdbx_description
1 polymer ?
#
loop_
_entity_poly.entity_id
_entity_poly.type
_entity_poly.pdbx_seq_one_letter_code
_entity_poly.pdbx_strand_id
1 'polypeptide(L)'
;MRVTSFLLCLVGSLATSGDSDEEFANPNALNEAAAWSYMKDYNVEASEVCNRNALVNWAYATDLTEANRQAVLAESLVSARYAKEAWKNVTSFQWKKFRDPELKRLFKSLSILGTAALPDDKFTRVNLSSVLVLNAEPSECVLLTPKTKRRT
;
A
#
# COMPACT_ATOMS: atom_id res chain seq x y z
N MET A 1 -12.67 67.31 -13.35
CA MET A 1 -11.28 67.56 -13.77
C MET A 1 -10.43 67.96 -12.56
N ARG A 2 -9.69 67.01 -11.98
CA ARG A 2 -8.43 67.26 -11.27
C ARG A 2 -7.58 66.01 -11.47
N VAL A 3 -6.57 66.16 -12.33
CA VAL A 3 -5.60 65.14 -12.73
C VAL A 3 -4.48 65.18 -11.71
N THR A 4 -4.25 64.09 -10.98
CA THR A 4 -3.09 63.97 -10.08
C THR A 4 -2.35 62.67 -10.36
N SER A 5 -1.28 62.85 -11.15
CA SER A 5 0.04 62.24 -11.05
C SER A 5 0.15 60.74 -10.76
N PHE A 6 0.60 60.03 -11.80
CA PHE A 6 1.32 58.77 -11.75
C PHE A 6 2.31 58.72 -10.58
N LEU A 7 2.15 57.71 -9.72
CA LEU A 7 3.22 57.22 -8.87
C LEU A 7 3.38 55.73 -9.14
N LEU A 8 4.42 55.43 -9.89
CA LEU A 8 4.87 54.13 -10.33
C LEU A 8 5.51 53.42 -9.13
N CYS A 9 4.83 52.44 -8.53
CA CYS A 9 5.43 51.48 -7.60
C CYS A 9 5.36 50.08 -8.21
N LEU A 10 6.36 49.81 -9.05
CA LEU A 10 6.72 48.49 -9.54
C LEU A 10 7.73 47.93 -8.55
N VAL A 11 7.32 47.11 -7.57
CA VAL A 11 7.98 45.86 -7.12
C VAL A 11 7.04 45.16 -6.13
N GLY A 12 6.75 43.87 -6.35
CA GLY A 12 6.19 43.02 -5.31
C GLY A 12 5.25 41.93 -5.79
N SER A 13 5.68 41.06 -6.71
CA SER A 13 5.04 39.76 -6.84
C SER A 13 5.24 38.98 -5.54
N LEU A 14 4.20 38.90 -4.70
CA LEU A 14 4.09 37.79 -3.75
C LEU A 14 2.93 36.92 -4.19
N ALA A 15 3.26 35.99 -5.09
CA ALA A 15 2.45 34.80 -5.27
C ALA A 15 2.43 34.07 -3.92
N THR A 16 1.35 34.25 -3.17
CA THR A 16 1.01 33.26 -2.15
C THR A 16 0.33 32.13 -2.90
N SER A 17 1.12 31.24 -3.48
CA SER A 17 0.71 29.84 -3.65
C SER A 17 0.56 29.28 -2.24
N GLY A 18 -0.57 29.61 -1.62
CA GLY A 18 -1.07 28.87 -0.48
C GLY A 18 -1.65 27.57 -1.04
N ASP A 19 -0.76 26.64 -1.41
CA ASP A 19 -1.06 25.22 -1.29
C ASP A 19 -1.18 24.97 0.22
N SER A 20 -2.30 25.38 0.80
CA SER A 20 -2.83 24.66 1.94
C SER A 20 -3.33 23.35 1.35
N ASP A 21 -2.41 22.38 1.27
CA ASP A 21 -2.76 20.98 1.36
C ASP A 21 -3.70 20.88 2.56
N GLU A 22 -5.02 20.90 2.32
CA GLU A 22 -5.99 20.33 3.25
C GLU A 22 -5.76 18.82 3.21
N GLU A 23 -4.62 18.44 3.75
CA GLU A 23 -4.23 17.08 4.05
C GLU A 23 -5.19 16.64 5.13
N PHE A 24 -6.16 15.80 4.75
CA PHE A 24 -7.11 15.14 5.63
C PHE A 24 -6.36 14.61 6.86
N ALA A 25 -6.38 15.41 7.93
CA ALA A 25 -5.43 15.26 9.01
C ALA A 25 -5.90 14.12 9.90
N ASN A 26 -5.51 12.90 9.55
CA ASN A 26 -5.47 11.81 10.51
C ASN A 26 -4.63 12.33 11.71
N PRO A 27 -5.22 12.53 12.90
CA PRO A 27 -4.52 13.12 14.05
C PRO A 27 -3.35 12.24 14.52
N ASN A 28 -3.31 10.98 14.07
CA ASN A 28 -2.24 10.01 14.31
C ASN A 28 -1.27 9.85 13.13
N ALA A 29 -1.32 10.68 12.09
CA ALA A 29 -0.51 10.52 10.89
C ALA A 29 1.01 10.49 11.16
N LEU A 30 1.46 11.11 12.25
CA LEU A 30 2.86 11.11 12.72
C LEU A 30 3.09 10.22 13.95
N ASN A 31 2.05 9.57 14.47
CA ASN A 31 2.14 8.78 15.70
C ASN A 31 2.73 7.40 15.40
N GLU A 32 4.04 7.24 15.61
CA GLU A 32 4.76 5.99 15.40
C GLU A 32 4.26 4.85 16.30
N ALA A 33 3.74 5.14 17.50
CA ALA A 33 3.16 4.11 18.36
C ALA A 33 1.86 3.54 17.77
N ALA A 34 1.01 4.40 17.20
CA ALA A 34 -0.19 3.97 16.48
C ALA A 34 0.16 3.17 15.22
N ALA A 35 1.18 3.62 14.47
CA ALA A 35 1.68 2.91 13.30
C ALA A 35 2.26 1.52 13.65
N TRP A 36 2.98 1.39 14.77
CA TRP A 36 3.44 0.10 15.27
C TRP A 36 2.29 -0.82 15.72
N SER A 37 1.25 -0.27 16.36
CA SER A 37 0.05 -1.03 16.69
C SER A 37 -0.60 -1.60 15.42
N TYR A 38 -0.83 -0.74 14.43
CA TYR A 38 -1.35 -1.16 13.13
C TYR A 38 -0.51 -2.25 12.48
N MET A 39 0.83 -2.12 12.49
CA MET A 39 1.71 -3.15 11.92
C MET A 39 1.60 -4.49 12.65
N LYS A 40 1.36 -4.52 13.96
CA LYS A 40 1.17 -5.79 14.70
C LYS A 40 -0.13 -6.47 14.29
N ASP A 41 -1.21 -5.70 14.17
CA ASP A 41 -2.52 -6.22 13.79
C ASP A 41 -2.49 -6.71 12.33
N TYR A 42 -1.96 -5.89 11.43
CA TYR A 42 -1.72 -6.24 10.02
C TYR A 42 -0.90 -7.53 9.91
N ASN A 43 0.13 -7.68 10.74
CA ASN A 43 1.01 -8.84 10.69
C ASN A 43 0.29 -10.15 11.01
N VAL A 44 -0.62 -10.14 11.98
CA VAL A 44 -1.44 -11.31 12.33
C VAL A 44 -2.38 -11.64 11.18
N GLU A 45 -3.17 -10.66 10.73
CA GLU A 45 -4.18 -10.85 9.68
C GLU A 45 -3.56 -11.26 8.34
N ALA A 46 -2.48 -10.58 7.92
CA ALA A 46 -1.77 -10.88 6.69
C ALA A 46 -1.20 -12.30 6.71
N SER A 47 -0.74 -12.80 7.87
CA SER A 47 -0.25 -14.18 7.97
C SER A 47 -1.34 -15.22 7.69
N GLU A 48 -2.58 -14.96 8.12
CA GLU A 48 -3.71 -15.83 7.87
C GLU A 48 -4.13 -15.81 6.39
N VAL A 49 -4.23 -14.62 5.79
CA VAL A 49 -4.51 -14.43 4.37
C VAL A 49 -3.45 -15.15 3.52
N CYS A 50 -2.18 -14.95 3.85
CA CYS A 50 -1.07 -15.60 3.15
C CYS A 50 -1.07 -17.12 3.30
N ASN A 51 -1.38 -17.64 4.49
CA ASN A 51 -1.49 -19.08 4.69
C ASN A 51 -2.61 -19.68 3.84
N ARG A 52 -3.79 -19.04 3.80
CA ARG A 52 -4.90 -19.49 2.95
C ARG A 52 -4.52 -19.44 1.47
N ASN A 53 -3.97 -18.33 1.01
CA ASN A 53 -3.53 -18.18 -0.37
C ASN A 53 -2.47 -19.23 -0.75
N ALA A 54 -1.52 -19.52 0.13
CA ALA A 54 -0.50 -20.55 -0.08
C ALA A 54 -1.11 -21.96 -0.18
N LEU A 55 -2.08 -22.30 0.69
CA LEU A 55 -2.75 -23.60 0.67
C LEU A 55 -3.60 -23.80 -0.59
N VAL A 56 -4.35 -22.78 -1.00
CA VAL A 56 -5.19 -22.84 -2.22
C VAL A 56 -4.30 -22.97 -3.47
N ASN A 57 -3.19 -22.24 -3.51
CA ASN A 57 -2.20 -22.36 -4.58
C ASN A 57 -1.53 -23.72 -4.61
N TRP A 58 -1.15 -24.24 -3.45
CA TRP A 58 -0.58 -25.58 -3.34
C TRP A 58 -1.56 -26.64 -3.83
N ALA A 59 -2.83 -26.56 -3.43
CA ALA A 59 -3.86 -27.48 -3.88
C ALA A 59 -3.98 -27.51 -5.42
N TYR A 60 -4.02 -26.35 -6.07
CA TYR A 60 -4.03 -26.28 -7.54
C TYR A 60 -2.72 -26.79 -8.16
N ALA A 61 -1.56 -26.44 -7.59
CA ALA A 61 -0.26 -26.90 -8.09
C ALA A 61 -0.10 -28.43 -8.01
N THR A 62 -0.69 -29.07 -6.99
CA THR A 62 -0.66 -30.53 -6.84
C THR A 62 -1.78 -31.25 -7.58
N ASP A 63 -2.91 -30.57 -7.83
CA ASP A 63 -4.09 -31.13 -8.48
C ASP A 63 -4.72 -30.09 -9.43
N LEU A 64 -4.41 -30.24 -10.73
CA LEU A 64 -4.75 -29.30 -11.80
C LEU A 64 -6.20 -29.47 -12.28
N THR A 65 -7.16 -29.24 -11.39
CA THR A 65 -8.59 -29.25 -11.71
C THR A 65 -9.14 -27.83 -11.93
N GLU A 66 -10.22 -27.71 -12.71
CA GLU A 66 -10.89 -26.41 -12.91
C GLU A 66 -11.46 -25.86 -11.59
N ALA A 67 -11.91 -26.73 -10.69
CA ALA A 67 -12.40 -26.32 -9.36
C ALA A 67 -11.28 -25.65 -8.54
N ASN A 68 -10.09 -26.27 -8.48
CA ASN A 68 -8.94 -25.69 -7.79
C ASN A 68 -8.47 -24.40 -8.47
N ARG A 69 -8.52 -24.33 -9.81
CA ARG A 69 -8.20 -23.12 -10.57
C ARG A 69 -9.12 -21.96 -10.19
N GLN A 70 -10.42 -22.21 -10.10
CA GLN A 70 -11.41 -21.20 -9.68
C GLN A 70 -11.21 -20.78 -8.22
N ALA A 71 -10.85 -21.72 -7.34
CA ALA A 71 -10.53 -21.42 -5.96
C ALA A 71 -9.34 -20.46 -5.84
N VAL A 72 -8.26 -20.65 -6.62
CA VAL A 72 -7.13 -19.71 -6.60
C VAL A 72 -7.54 -18.32 -7.08
N LEU A 73 -8.35 -18.21 -8.14
CA LEU A 73 -8.80 -16.92 -8.63
C LEU A 73 -9.65 -16.17 -7.60
N ALA A 74 -10.51 -16.89 -6.88
CA ALA A 74 -11.32 -16.33 -5.81
C ALA A 74 -10.44 -15.85 -4.64
N GLU A 75 -9.49 -16.67 -4.19
CA GLU A 75 -8.58 -16.31 -3.09
C GLU A 75 -7.63 -15.16 -3.46
N SER A 76 -7.21 -15.10 -4.71
CA SER A 76 -6.39 -13.98 -5.22
C SER A 76 -7.15 -12.66 -5.19
N LEU A 77 -8.46 -12.67 -5.47
CA LEU A 77 -9.30 -11.46 -5.36
C LEU A 77 -9.45 -11.02 -3.90
N VAL A 78 -9.61 -11.96 -2.97
CA VAL A 78 -9.65 -11.67 -1.53
C VAL A 78 -8.34 -11.03 -1.08
N SER A 79 -7.20 -11.61 -1.48
CA SER A 79 -5.86 -11.08 -1.16
C SER A 79 -5.67 -9.67 -1.72
N ALA A 80 -5.98 -9.45 -3.00
CA ALA A 80 -5.85 -8.14 -3.63
C ALA A 80 -6.71 -7.05 -2.98
N ARG A 81 -7.93 -7.40 -2.54
CA ARG A 81 -8.81 -6.47 -1.80
C ARG A 81 -8.20 -6.12 -0.43
N TYR A 82 -7.68 -7.11 0.28
CA TYR A 82 -6.99 -6.91 1.55
C TYR A 82 -5.77 -5.99 1.40
N ALA A 83 -4.91 -6.22 0.40
CA ALA A 83 -3.78 -5.33 0.14
C ALA A 83 -4.20 -3.90 -0.20
N LYS A 84 -5.31 -3.72 -0.93
CA LYS A 84 -5.86 -2.40 -1.26
C LYS A 84 -6.34 -1.65 -0.02
N GLU A 85 -6.96 -2.35 0.93
CA GLU A 85 -7.37 -1.78 2.22
C GLU A 85 -6.16 -1.43 3.08
N ALA A 86 -5.18 -2.32 3.16
CA ALA A 86 -3.94 -2.07 3.88
C ALA A 86 -3.19 -0.86 3.30
N TRP A 87 -3.14 -0.73 1.97
CA TRP A 87 -2.53 0.40 1.30
C TRP A 87 -3.22 1.73 1.64
N LYS A 88 -4.57 1.76 1.69
CA LYS A 88 -5.32 2.96 2.11
C LYS A 88 -4.97 3.36 3.55
N ASN A 89 -4.86 2.38 4.44
CA ASN A 89 -4.50 2.62 5.83
C ASN A 89 -3.07 3.16 5.93
N VAL A 90 -2.11 2.51 5.27
CA VAL A 90 -0.69 2.89 5.26
C VAL A 90 -0.45 4.27 4.65
N THR A 91 -1.14 4.60 3.55
CA THR A 91 -1.03 5.91 2.89
C THR A 91 -1.66 7.05 3.69
N SER A 92 -2.54 6.75 4.65
CA SER A 92 -3.07 7.75 5.58
C SER A 92 -2.04 8.23 6.63
N PHE A 93 -0.94 7.50 6.80
CA PHE A 93 0.16 7.91 7.68
C PHE A 93 1.22 8.70 6.90
N GLN A 94 1.81 9.72 7.54
CA GLN A 94 2.96 10.46 7.01
C GLN A 94 4.26 9.68 7.23
N TRP A 95 4.29 8.41 6.82
CA TRP A 95 5.35 7.44 7.13
C TRP A 95 6.76 7.86 6.64
N LYS A 96 6.83 8.74 5.64
CA LYS A 96 8.11 9.32 5.17
C LYS A 96 8.81 10.12 6.27
N LYS A 97 8.06 10.70 7.20
CA LYS A 97 8.54 11.52 8.33
C LYS A 97 8.86 10.70 9.59
N PHE A 98 8.60 9.39 9.60
CA PHE A 98 8.96 8.53 10.74
C PHE A 98 10.47 8.56 11.01
N ARG A 99 10.85 8.53 12.28
CA ARG A 99 12.21 8.46 12.81
C ARG A 99 12.71 7.03 12.79
N ASP A 100 11.86 6.07 13.15
CA ASP A 100 12.21 4.66 13.13
C ASP A 100 12.43 4.15 11.68
N PRO A 101 13.67 3.72 11.33
CA PRO A 101 13.99 3.24 9.99
C PRO A 101 13.33 1.90 9.66
N GLU A 102 13.05 1.06 10.66
CA GLU A 102 12.38 -0.22 10.45
C GLU A 102 10.91 0.00 10.10
N LEU A 103 10.21 0.80 10.91
CA LEU A 103 8.82 1.17 10.67
C LEU A 103 8.66 1.82 9.29
N LYS A 104 9.54 2.75 8.94
CA LYS A 104 9.56 3.40 7.62
C LYS A 104 9.72 2.38 6.49
N ARG A 105 10.56 1.36 6.66
CA ARG A 105 10.76 0.29 5.66
C ARG A 105 9.50 -0.55 5.48
N LEU A 106 8.82 -0.92 6.58
CA LEU A 106 7.58 -1.69 6.55
C LEU A 106 6.48 -0.92 5.80
N PHE A 107 6.26 0.34 6.18
CA PHE A 107 5.27 1.21 5.54
C PHE A 107 5.61 1.48 4.07
N LYS A 108 6.89 1.67 3.73
CA LYS A 108 7.31 1.82 2.34
C LYS A 108 6.92 0.58 1.52
N SER A 109 7.10 -0.63 2.06
CA SER A 109 6.73 -1.86 1.37
C SER A 109 5.23 -1.93 1.09
N LEU A 110 4.40 -1.61 2.09
CA LEU A 110 2.94 -1.63 1.96
C LEU A 110 2.36 -0.47 1.14
N SER A 111 3.13 0.60 0.94
CA SER A 111 2.73 1.73 0.10
C SER A 111 2.78 1.42 -1.41
N ILE A 112 3.35 0.27 -1.80
CA ILE A 112 3.46 -0.18 -3.18
C ILE A 112 2.42 -1.28 -3.39
N LEU A 113 1.33 -0.96 -4.08
CA LEU A 113 0.15 -1.84 -4.21
C LEU A 113 0.29 -2.93 -5.30
N GLY A 114 1.17 -2.77 -6.29
CA GLY A 114 1.37 -3.79 -7.33
C GLY A 114 0.15 -4.01 -8.23
N THR A 115 -0.17 -5.26 -8.58
CA THR A 115 -1.28 -5.59 -9.48
C THR A 115 -2.66 -5.39 -8.83
N ALA A 116 -2.74 -5.41 -7.50
CA ALA A 116 -3.96 -5.15 -6.72
C ALA A 116 -4.50 -3.71 -6.90
N ALA A 117 -3.74 -2.81 -7.54
CA ALA A 117 -4.20 -1.48 -7.93
C ALA A 117 -5.29 -1.52 -9.02
N LEU A 118 -5.32 -2.59 -9.83
CA LEU A 118 -6.29 -2.76 -10.90
C LEU A 118 -7.73 -2.91 -10.36
N PRO A 119 -8.75 -2.55 -11.15
CA PRO A 119 -10.13 -2.93 -10.85
C PRO A 119 -10.32 -4.45 -11.02
N ASP A 120 -11.23 -5.03 -10.25
CA ASP A 120 -11.44 -6.47 -10.11
C ASP A 120 -11.53 -7.20 -11.47
N ASP A 121 -12.31 -6.70 -12.41
CA ASP A 121 -12.48 -7.30 -13.75
C ASP A 121 -11.20 -7.27 -14.61
N LYS A 122 -10.33 -6.27 -14.42
CA LYS A 122 -8.99 -6.26 -15.04
C LYS A 122 -8.01 -7.15 -14.28
N PHE A 123 -8.08 -7.16 -12.95
CA PHE A 123 -7.25 -7.99 -12.09
C PHE A 123 -7.50 -9.49 -12.39
N THR A 124 -8.75 -9.93 -12.41
CA THR A 124 -9.12 -11.30 -12.77
C THR A 124 -8.61 -11.67 -14.15
N ARG A 125 -8.75 -10.79 -15.16
CA ARG A 125 -8.24 -11.08 -16.51
C ARG A 125 -6.72 -11.23 -16.53
N VAL A 126 -5.99 -10.36 -15.82
CA VAL A 126 -4.53 -10.49 -15.72
C VAL A 126 -4.18 -11.81 -15.04
N ASN A 127 -4.78 -12.09 -13.88
CA ASN A 127 -4.52 -13.30 -13.10
C ASN A 127 -4.85 -14.59 -13.87
N LEU A 128 -5.93 -14.58 -14.67
CA LEU A 128 -6.29 -15.66 -15.59
C LEU A 128 -5.22 -15.92 -16.67
N SER A 129 -4.63 -14.85 -17.20
CA SER A 129 -3.67 -14.92 -18.31
C SER A 129 -2.23 -15.18 -17.87
N SER A 130 -1.93 -14.95 -16.59
CA SER A 130 -0.57 -14.96 -16.06
C SER A 130 -0.32 -16.19 -15.20
N VAL A 131 0.88 -16.77 -15.31
CA VAL A 131 1.44 -17.79 -14.39
C VAL A 131 1.59 -17.26 -12.94
N LEU A 132 1.25 -15.98 -12.69
CA LEU A 132 1.31 -15.30 -11.39
C LEU A 132 0.40 -15.92 -10.32
N VAL A 133 -0.59 -16.71 -10.71
CA VAL A 133 -1.42 -17.54 -9.82
C VAL A 133 -0.53 -18.21 -8.76
N LEU A 134 0.58 -18.83 -9.18
CA LEU A 134 1.45 -19.64 -8.32
C LEU A 134 2.46 -18.87 -7.47
N ASN A 135 2.53 -17.54 -7.59
CA ASN A 135 3.43 -16.72 -6.78
C ASN A 135 2.59 -15.66 -6.09
N ALA A 136 2.12 -15.97 -4.87
CA ALA A 136 1.61 -14.95 -3.94
C ALA A 136 2.56 -13.75 -4.03
N GLU A 137 2.04 -12.57 -4.38
CA GLU A 137 2.88 -11.39 -4.60
C GLU A 137 3.75 -11.22 -3.35
N PRO A 138 5.09 -11.33 -3.47
CA PRO A 138 5.97 -11.45 -2.31
C PRO A 138 5.79 -10.30 -1.31
N SER A 139 5.35 -9.13 -1.77
CA SER A 139 5.07 -7.97 -0.93
C SER A 139 3.92 -8.15 0.06
N GLU A 140 2.93 -9.01 -0.20
CA GLU A 140 1.83 -9.28 0.73
C GLU A 140 2.28 -10.18 1.89
N CYS A 141 3.16 -11.16 1.64
CA CYS A 141 3.50 -12.22 2.59
C CYS A 141 4.90 -12.14 3.24
N VAL A 142 5.77 -11.22 2.79
CA VAL A 142 7.20 -11.20 3.20
C VAL A 142 7.52 -10.21 4.34
N LEU A 143 6.54 -9.61 5.00
CA LEU A 143 6.85 -8.66 6.08
C LEU A 143 7.34 -9.29 7.41
N LEU A 144 7.30 -10.62 7.52
CA LEU A 144 7.54 -11.30 8.79
C LEU A 144 8.97 -11.77 9.08
N THR A 145 9.90 -11.64 8.13
CA THR A 145 11.29 -11.99 8.45
C THR A 145 12.03 -10.75 8.95
N PRO A 146 12.45 -10.70 10.24
CA PRO A 146 13.47 -9.75 10.62
C PRO A 146 14.64 -9.99 9.67
N LYS A 147 15.17 -8.92 9.05
CA LYS A 147 16.44 -9.00 8.34
C LYS A 147 17.47 -9.32 9.41
N THR A 148 17.66 -10.61 9.72
CA THR A 148 18.80 -11.06 10.49
C THR A 148 20.00 -10.52 9.73
N LYS A 149 20.76 -9.61 10.35
CA LYS A 149 22.08 -9.23 9.87
C LYS A 149 22.77 -10.56 9.61
N ARG A 150 23.03 -10.88 8.33
CA ARG A 150 23.93 -11.97 7.99
C ARG A 150 25.22 -11.63 8.75
N ARG A 151 25.51 -12.36 9.82
CA ARG A 151 26.81 -12.27 10.50
C ARG A 151 27.81 -12.70 9.44
N THR A 152 28.43 -11.73 8.79
CA THR A 152 29.71 -11.89 8.12
C THR A 152 30.77 -12.10 9.17
#